data_AF-A0A9D6IB02-F1
#
_entry.id   AF-A0A9D6IB02-F1
#
_cell.length_a   1.000
_cell.length_b   1.000
_cell.length_c   1.000
_cell.angle_alpha   90.00
_cell.angle_beta   90.00
_cell.angle_gamma   90.00
#
_symmetry.space_group_name_H-M   'P 1'
#
loop_
_entity.id
_entity.type
_entity.pdbx_description
1 polymer ?
#
loop_
_entity_poly.entity_id
_entity_poly.type
_entity_poly.pdbx_seq_one_letter_code
_entity_poly.pdbx_strand_id
1 'polypeptide(L)'
;MGEMMGGPSAERPLISLALQNRDQLGLTPDQVKALESLRTEFQKEATRRSADLEVAETGLAELLRADAVDLAKVETKLRQIEALRTDIRLSRIKTLEKGKALLSLEQRKKLDSLAPRASADTPGSMMTGRGMEEMQRFMNSERMPQAMSAMMEMARQMGNGDPMAGMVRMMEMMSMMGQMDGMMGPIQPRPSR
;
A
#
# COMPACT_ATOMS: atom_id res chain seq x y z
N MET A 1 17.58 5.77 -12.85
CA MET A 1 16.17 6.02 -12.48
C MET A 1 15.71 4.79 -11.72
N GLY A 2 15.68 4.86 -10.39
CA GLY A 2 15.51 3.67 -9.53
C GLY A 2 14.50 3.93 -8.43
N GLU A 3 13.24 4.15 -8.81
CA GLU A 3 12.11 4.19 -7.87
C GLU A 3 10.87 3.74 -8.60
N MET A 4 10.52 2.45 -8.55
CA MET A 4 9.14 1.92 -8.64
C MET A 4 9.12 0.46 -8.12
N MET A 5 9.39 0.26 -6.83
CA MET A 5 8.99 -0.97 -6.12
C MET A 5 8.03 -0.60 -4.98
N GLY A 6 6.93 0.04 -5.34
CA GLY A 6 5.77 0.25 -4.48
C GLY A 6 4.69 -0.80 -4.77
N GLY A 7 4.91 -2.04 -4.29
CA GLY A 7 3.85 -3.07 -4.19
C GLY A 7 3.19 -3.05 -2.80
N PRO A 8 2.04 -3.73 -2.59
CA PRO A 8 1.02 -3.42 -1.59
C PRO A 8 1.41 -3.85 -0.16
N SER A 9 2.43 -3.19 0.37
CA SER A 9 2.62 -2.94 1.78
C SER A 9 3.14 -1.52 1.87
N ALA A 10 2.22 -0.56 1.72
CA ALA A 10 2.41 0.76 2.30
C ALA A 10 2.42 0.63 3.84
N GLU A 11 3.33 -0.18 4.38
CA GLU A 11 3.65 -0.16 5.79
C GLU A 11 4.17 1.23 6.07
N ARG A 12 3.32 1.99 6.77
CA ARG A 12 3.49 3.40 7.10
C ARG A 12 4.94 3.64 7.53
N PRO A 13 5.59 4.73 7.08
CA PRO A 13 6.96 5.05 7.46
C PRO A 13 7.03 5.48 8.94
N LEU A 14 6.77 4.55 9.86
CA LEU A 14 6.46 4.80 11.27
C LEU A 14 7.58 5.56 11.97
N ILE A 15 8.81 5.08 11.83
CA ILE A 15 9.98 5.69 12.50
C ILE A 15 10.21 7.11 11.98
N SER A 16 10.15 7.31 10.65
CA SER A 16 10.31 8.64 10.06
C SER A 16 9.19 9.59 10.48
N LEU A 17 7.94 9.12 10.51
CA LEU A 17 6.79 9.91 10.96
C LEU A 17 6.91 10.27 12.44
N ALA A 18 7.35 9.34 13.29
CA ALA A 18 7.58 9.59 14.71
C ALA A 18 8.65 10.67 14.92
N LEU A 19 9.78 10.57 14.21
CA LEU A 19 10.85 11.56 14.28
C LEU A 19 10.42 12.94 13.76
N GLN A 20 9.63 13.00 12.68
CA GLN A 20 9.09 14.26 12.14
C GLN A 20 8.10 14.93 13.11
N ASN A 21 7.41 14.15 13.95
CA ASN A 21 6.42 14.64 14.91
C ASN A 21 6.90 14.55 16.36
N ARG A 22 8.22 14.51 16.58
CA ARG A 22 8.82 14.24 17.90
C ARG A 22 8.32 15.15 19.01
N ASP A 23 8.13 16.45 18.73
CA ASP A 23 7.66 17.43 19.72
C ASP A 23 6.18 17.21 20.04
N GLN A 24 5.36 16.93 19.01
CA GLN A 24 3.95 16.62 19.21
C GLN A 24 3.78 15.30 19.97
N LEU A 25 4.63 14.31 19.75
CA LEU A 25 4.60 13.03 20.45
C LEU A 25 5.24 13.09 21.85
N GLY A 26 5.91 14.20 22.20
CA GLY A 26 6.67 14.29 23.44
C GLY A 26 7.73 13.19 23.54
N LEU A 27 8.46 12.92 22.46
CA LEU A 27 9.53 11.93 22.48
C LEU A 27 10.68 12.41 23.36
N THR A 28 11.20 11.51 24.20
CA THR A 28 12.40 11.80 24.98
C THR A 28 13.64 11.86 24.09
N PRO A 29 14.72 12.54 24.50
CA PRO A 29 15.98 12.54 23.76
C PRO A 29 16.51 11.12 23.47
N ASP A 30 16.35 10.19 24.42
CA ASP A 30 16.76 8.80 24.26
C ASP A 30 15.91 8.05 23.24
N GLN A 31 14.58 8.27 23.22
CA GLN A 31 13.69 7.72 22.19
C GLN A 31 14.08 8.22 20.80
N VAL A 32 14.34 9.53 20.65
CA VAL A 32 14.78 10.13 19.39
C VAL A 32 16.08 9.49 18.91
N LYS A 33 17.10 9.43 19.77
CA LYS A 33 18.40 8.84 19.44
C LYS A 33 18.27 7.36 19.02
N ALA A 34 17.47 6.58 19.73
CA ALA A 34 17.26 5.17 19.41
C ALA A 34 16.52 4.99 18.07
N LEU A 35 15.50 5.79 17.80
CA LEU A 35 14.77 5.78 16.52
C LEU A 35 15.65 6.21 15.34
N GLU A 36 16.50 7.22 15.52
CA GLU A 36 17.48 7.65 14.50
C GLU A 36 18.51 6.56 14.20
N SER A 37 18.99 5.86 15.23
CA SER A 37 19.91 4.71 15.07
C SER A 37 19.25 3.60 14.25
N LEU A 38 18.04 3.17 14.65
CA LEU A 38 17.28 2.14 13.94
C LEU A 38 17.07 2.50 12.46
N ARG A 39 16.68 3.75 12.16
CA ARG A 39 16.48 4.23 10.79
C ARG A 39 17.79 4.16 9.99
N THR A 40 18.89 4.60 10.59
CA THR A 40 20.19 4.67 9.92
C THR A 40 20.78 3.29 9.66
N GLU A 41 20.69 2.40 10.64
CA GLU A 41 21.14 1.00 10.51
C GLU A 41 20.35 0.28 9.42
N PHE A 42 19.02 0.37 9.46
CA PHE A 42 18.18 -0.21 8.42
C PHE A 42 18.50 0.37 7.03
N GLN A 43 18.69 1.70 6.91
CA GLN A 43 19.03 2.31 5.62
C GLN A 43 20.35 1.76 5.06
N LYS A 44 21.38 1.58 5.91
CA LYS A 44 22.66 0.98 5.50
C LYS A 44 22.48 -0.46 5.02
N GLU A 45 21.76 -1.28 5.80
CA GLU A 45 21.50 -2.67 5.43
C GLU A 45 20.68 -2.79 4.14
N ALA A 46 19.62 -1.99 4.01
CA ALA A 46 18.75 -1.97 2.84
C ALA A 46 19.52 -1.54 1.59
N THR A 47 20.39 -0.53 1.70
CA THR A 47 21.24 -0.08 0.58
C THR A 47 22.16 -1.19 0.10
N ARG A 48 22.85 -1.87 1.02
CA ARG A 48 23.73 -3.00 0.67
C ARG A 48 22.96 -4.13 0.00
N ARG A 49 21.84 -4.57 0.58
CA ARG A 49 21.04 -5.67 0.04
C ARG A 49 20.37 -5.32 -1.29
N SER A 50 20.04 -4.04 -1.51
CA SER A 50 19.49 -3.58 -2.79
C SER A 50 20.56 -3.62 -3.89
N ALA A 51 21.82 -3.30 -3.57
CA ALA A 51 22.92 -3.46 -4.50
C ALA A 51 23.17 -4.94 -4.84
N ASP A 52 23.16 -5.83 -3.83
CA ASP A 52 23.26 -7.28 -4.06
C ASP A 52 22.11 -7.80 -4.93
N LEU A 53 20.90 -7.26 -4.75
CA LEU A 53 19.72 -7.58 -5.55
C LEU A 53 19.89 -7.13 -7.01
N GLU A 54 20.35 -5.91 -7.24
CA GLU A 54 20.59 -5.37 -8.60
C GLU A 54 21.67 -6.18 -9.35
N VAL A 55 22.74 -6.56 -8.65
CA VAL A 55 23.76 -7.49 -9.19
C VAL A 55 23.13 -8.85 -9.51
N ALA A 56 22.21 -9.34 -8.66
CA ALA A 56 21.55 -10.61 -8.90
C ALA A 56 20.60 -10.55 -10.11
N GLU A 57 19.81 -9.49 -10.24
CA GLU A 57 18.90 -9.28 -11.37
C GLU A 57 19.68 -9.10 -12.69
N THR A 58 20.80 -8.37 -12.66
CA THR A 58 21.69 -8.23 -13.82
C THR A 58 22.25 -9.58 -14.26
N GLY A 59 22.74 -10.39 -13.32
CA GLY A 59 23.25 -11.72 -13.63
C GLY A 59 22.16 -12.67 -14.14
N LEU A 60 20.92 -12.53 -13.69
CA LEU A 60 19.80 -13.28 -14.26
C LEU A 60 19.55 -12.86 -15.71
N ALA A 61 19.55 -11.56 -16.00
CA ALA A 61 19.36 -11.04 -17.35
C ALA A 61 20.45 -11.53 -18.32
N GLU A 62 21.69 -11.65 -17.87
CA GLU A 62 22.79 -12.23 -18.65
C GLU A 62 22.56 -13.71 -18.96
N LEU A 63 22.16 -14.52 -17.97
CA LEU A 63 21.85 -15.94 -18.17
C LEU A 63 20.74 -16.16 -19.21
N LEU A 64 19.75 -15.26 -19.25
CA LEU A 64 18.62 -15.34 -20.17
C LEU A 64 18.94 -14.85 -21.60
N ARG A 65 20.06 -14.15 -21.81
CA ARG A 65 20.51 -13.71 -23.14
C ARG A 65 21.38 -14.75 -23.86
N ALA A 66 21.75 -15.84 -23.19
CA ALA A 66 22.55 -16.89 -23.80
C ALA A 66 21.78 -17.64 -24.91
N ASP A 67 22.49 -18.09 -25.95
CA ASP A 67 21.89 -18.87 -27.05
C ASP A 67 21.21 -20.16 -26.57
N ALA A 68 21.75 -20.77 -25.51
CA ALA A 68 21.15 -21.87 -24.78
C ALA A 68 21.08 -21.52 -23.30
N VAL A 69 19.86 -21.45 -22.75
CA VAL A 69 19.62 -21.08 -21.35
C VAL A 69 19.88 -22.26 -20.42
N ASP A 70 20.77 -22.05 -19.44
CA ASP A 70 21.01 -22.99 -18.35
C ASP A 70 19.96 -22.80 -17.24
N LEU A 71 18.92 -23.64 -17.27
CA LEU A 71 17.80 -23.54 -16.33
C LEU A 71 18.20 -23.73 -14.87
N ALA A 72 19.25 -24.50 -14.57
CA ALA A 72 19.71 -24.71 -13.20
C ALA A 72 20.35 -23.42 -12.62
N LYS A 73 21.12 -22.70 -13.44
CA LYS A 73 21.65 -21.39 -13.06
C LYS A 73 20.55 -20.35 -12.91
N VAL A 74 19.56 -20.35 -13.81
CA VAL A 74 18.38 -19.46 -13.72
C VAL A 74 17.62 -19.69 -12.42
N GLU A 75 17.31 -20.95 -12.07
CA GLU A 75 16.62 -21.28 -10.82
C GLU A 75 17.41 -20.80 -9.59
N THR A 76 18.72 -21.07 -9.57
CA THR A 76 19.61 -20.63 -8.50
C THR A 76 19.56 -19.10 -8.34
N LYS A 77 19.60 -18.37 -9.45
CA LYS A 77 19.58 -16.91 -9.44
C LYS A 77 18.24 -16.33 -9.00
N LEU A 78 17.14 -16.93 -9.43
CA LEU A 78 15.79 -16.57 -8.99
C LEU A 78 15.62 -16.78 -7.49
N ARG A 79 16.09 -17.91 -6.94
CA ARG A 79 16.07 -18.17 -5.50
C ARG A 79 16.88 -17.14 -4.72
N GLN A 80 18.05 -16.75 -5.24
CA GLN A 80 18.87 -15.68 -4.64
C GLN A 80 18.12 -14.33 -4.62
N ILE A 81 17.50 -13.95 -5.74
CA ILE A 81 16.71 -12.71 -5.88
C ILE A 81 15.57 -12.68 -4.86
N GLU A 82 14.78 -13.75 -4.76
CA GLU A 82 13.65 -13.81 -3.84
C GLU A 82 14.10 -13.86 -2.36
N ALA A 83 15.23 -14.50 -2.07
CA ALA A 83 15.82 -14.45 -0.73
C ALA A 83 16.23 -13.01 -0.34
N LEU A 84 16.88 -12.28 -1.23
CA LEU A 84 17.26 -10.88 -0.98
C LEU A 84 16.04 -9.97 -0.78
N ARG A 85 15.00 -10.13 -1.61
CA ARG A 85 13.72 -9.41 -1.46
C ARG A 85 13.07 -9.71 -0.12
N THR A 86 13.06 -10.97 0.29
CA THR A 86 12.53 -11.41 1.59
C THR A 86 13.30 -10.77 2.74
N ASP A 87 14.63 -10.80 2.68
CA ASP A 87 15.49 -10.24 3.73
C ASP A 87 15.28 -8.72 3.91
N ILE A 88 15.16 -7.97 2.80
CA ILE A 88 14.87 -6.52 2.85
C ILE A 88 13.51 -6.26 3.51
N ARG A 89 12.47 -7.01 3.14
CA ARG A 89 11.13 -6.84 3.73
C ARG A 89 11.10 -7.24 5.21
N LEU A 90 11.72 -8.35 5.56
CA LEU A 90 11.76 -8.85 6.93
C LEU A 90 12.57 -7.92 7.84
N SER A 91 13.72 -7.41 7.39
CA SER A 91 14.51 -6.43 8.14
C SER A 91 13.74 -5.13 8.38
N ARG A 92 12.94 -4.69 7.40
CA ARG A 92 12.03 -3.54 7.57
C ARG A 92 10.99 -3.80 8.66
N ILE A 93 10.27 -4.91 8.59
CA ILE A 93 9.25 -5.28 9.59
C ILE A 93 9.88 -5.32 10.99
N LYS A 94 11.01 -6.02 11.16
CA LYS A 94 11.73 -6.09 12.43
C LYS A 94 12.13 -4.72 12.95
N THR A 95 12.59 -3.83 12.07
CA THR A 95 12.97 -2.46 12.42
C THR A 95 11.75 -1.66 12.89
N LEU A 96 10.61 -1.76 12.20
CA LEU A 96 9.36 -1.10 12.58
C LEU A 96 8.84 -1.61 13.93
N GLU A 97 8.90 -2.92 14.18
CA GLU A 97 8.51 -3.50 15.47
C GLU A 97 9.40 -3.00 16.62
N LYS A 98 10.73 -2.94 16.42
CA LYS A 98 11.65 -2.32 17.37
C LYS A 98 11.31 -0.85 17.61
N GLY A 99 11.02 -0.10 16.55
CA GLY A 99 10.60 1.30 16.64
C GLY A 99 9.31 1.49 17.44
N LYS A 100 8.30 0.64 17.23
CA LYS A 100 7.05 0.64 18.00
C LYS A 100 7.27 0.36 19.47
N ALA A 101 8.19 -0.55 19.81
CA ALA A 101 8.51 -0.92 21.17
C ALA A 101 9.16 0.23 21.98
N LEU A 102 9.80 1.18 21.30
CA LEU A 102 10.36 2.38 21.93
C LEU A 102 9.31 3.42 22.32
N LEU A 103 8.08 3.32 21.78
CA LEU A 103 7.01 4.28 22.02
C LEU A 103 6.06 3.77 23.12
N SER A 104 5.57 4.70 23.93
CA SER A 104 4.47 4.43 24.87
C SER A 104 3.16 4.14 24.11
N LEU A 105 2.19 3.55 24.80
CA LEU A 105 0.86 3.33 24.21
C LEU A 105 0.20 4.63 23.75
N GLU A 106 0.34 5.71 24.52
CA GLU A 106 -0.20 7.03 24.17
C GLU A 106 0.50 7.63 22.95
N GLN A 107 1.83 7.53 22.90
CA GLN A 107 2.62 7.97 21.74
C GLN A 107 2.22 7.21 20.48
N ARG A 108 2.00 5.89 20.57
CA ARG A 108 1.52 5.08 19.44
C ARG A 108 0.14 5.53 18.94
N LYS A 109 -0.82 5.71 19.86
CA LYS A 109 -2.16 6.21 19.51
C LYS A 109 -2.11 7.59 18.84
N LYS A 110 -1.26 8.49 19.34
CA LYS A 110 -1.09 9.82 18.74
C LYS A 110 -0.41 9.76 17.39
N LEU A 111 0.59 8.89 17.21
CA LEU A 111 1.24 8.66 15.93
C LEU A 111 0.26 8.14 14.87
N ASP A 112 -0.65 7.26 15.25
CA ASP A 112 -1.70 6.74 14.35
C ASP A 112 -2.68 7.82 13.88
N SER A 113 -2.93 8.86 14.67
CA SER A 113 -3.75 10.00 14.24
C SER A 113 -3.01 10.99 13.34
N LEU A 114 -1.67 10.97 13.36
CA LEU A 114 -0.80 11.82 12.54
C LEU A 114 -0.43 11.18 11.20
N ALA A 115 -0.63 9.87 11.05
CA ALA A 115 -0.37 9.18 9.79
C ALA A 115 -1.27 9.73 8.68
N PRO A 116 -0.74 9.95 7.45
CA PRO A 116 -1.56 10.34 6.31
C PRO A 116 -2.74 9.38 6.20
N ARG A 117 -3.95 9.94 6.11
CA ARG A 117 -5.14 9.15 5.79
C ARG A 117 -4.81 8.42 4.49
N ALA A 118 -4.78 7.09 4.52
CA ALA A 118 -4.94 6.35 3.29
C ALA A 118 -6.20 6.92 2.65
N SER A 119 -6.10 7.46 1.45
CA SER A 119 -7.22 8.04 0.75
C SER A 119 -8.39 7.05 0.82
N ALA A 120 -9.57 7.56 1.16
CA ALA A 120 -10.82 6.80 1.22
C ALA A 120 -11.16 6.11 -0.11
N ASP A 121 -10.40 6.40 -1.17
CA ASP A 121 -10.55 5.90 -2.53
C ASP A 121 -9.89 4.53 -2.77
N THR A 122 -9.25 3.91 -1.77
CA THR A 122 -8.77 2.52 -1.92
C THR A 122 -9.91 1.56 -1.57
N PRO A 123 -10.40 0.69 -2.49
CA PRO A 123 -11.57 -0.17 -2.27
C PRO A 123 -11.48 -1.04 -1.00
N GLY A 124 -10.27 -1.45 -0.59
CA GLY A 124 -10.05 -2.22 0.64
C GLY A 124 -10.13 -1.43 1.94
N SER A 125 -9.98 -0.09 1.90
CA SER A 125 -10.00 0.75 3.10
C SER A 125 -11.41 0.93 3.68
N MET A 126 -12.45 0.83 2.85
CA MET A 126 -13.86 0.92 3.27
C MET A 126 -14.32 -0.29 4.09
N MET A 127 -13.70 -1.46 3.92
CA MET A 127 -14.02 -2.71 4.62
C MET A 127 -13.29 -2.87 5.97
N THR A 128 -12.49 -1.88 6.38
CA THR A 128 -11.84 -1.89 7.70
C THR A 128 -12.79 -1.39 8.80
N GLY A 129 -12.52 -1.72 10.07
CA GLY A 129 -13.39 -1.30 11.18
C GLY A 129 -13.68 0.21 11.24
N ARG A 130 -12.73 1.04 10.79
CA ARG A 130 -12.90 2.50 10.71
C ARG A 130 -13.72 2.94 9.49
N GLY A 131 -13.59 2.25 8.36
CA GLY A 131 -14.43 2.48 7.18
C GLY A 131 -15.90 2.12 7.44
N MET A 132 -16.14 1.05 8.19
CA MET A 132 -17.47 0.65 8.65
C MET A 132 -18.10 1.70 9.57
N GLU A 133 -17.34 2.28 10.50
CA GLU A 133 -17.82 3.36 11.37
C GLU A 133 -18.20 4.63 10.58
N GLU A 134 -17.41 5.02 9.58
CA GLU A 134 -17.71 6.17 8.74
C GLU A 134 -18.95 5.94 7.86
N MET A 135 -19.10 4.74 7.30
CA MET A 135 -20.31 4.34 6.59
C MET A 135 -21.52 4.40 7.52
N GLN A 136 -21.42 3.89 8.74
CA GLN A 136 -22.53 3.91 9.69
C GLN A 136 -22.90 5.34 10.13
N ARG A 137 -21.93 6.24 10.28
CA ARG A 137 -22.18 7.67 10.53
C ARG A 137 -22.86 8.35 9.35
N PHE A 138 -22.45 8.04 8.13
CA PHE A 138 -23.09 8.57 6.93
C PHE A 138 -24.55 8.08 6.83
N MET A 139 -24.80 6.78 7.05
CA MET A 139 -26.14 6.19 7.04
C MET A 139 -27.08 6.84 8.07
N ASN A 140 -26.53 7.25 9.21
CA ASN A 140 -27.28 7.94 10.27
C ASN A 140 -27.24 9.48 10.14
N SER A 141 -26.71 10.03 9.05
CA SER A 141 -26.59 11.48 8.86
C SER A 141 -27.82 12.09 8.20
N GLU A 142 -28.07 13.38 8.44
CA GLU A 142 -29.13 14.16 7.76
C GLU A 142 -28.93 14.27 6.25
N ARG A 143 -27.74 13.94 5.73
CA ARG A 143 -27.41 13.95 4.30
C ARG A 143 -27.86 12.68 3.58
N MET A 144 -28.14 11.60 4.31
CA MET A 144 -28.51 10.30 3.73
C MET A 144 -29.75 10.37 2.83
N PRO A 145 -30.86 11.04 3.20
CA PRO A 145 -32.04 11.14 2.34
C PRO A 145 -31.76 11.87 1.02
N GLN A 146 -30.92 12.90 1.04
CA GLN A 146 -30.52 13.63 -0.17
C GLN A 146 -29.65 12.77 -1.08
N ALA A 147 -28.69 12.03 -0.50
CA ALA A 147 -27.86 11.10 -1.25
C ALA A 147 -28.67 9.97 -1.90
N MET A 148 -29.63 9.39 -1.16
CA MET A 148 -30.56 8.39 -1.70
C MET A 148 -31.45 8.97 -2.81
N SER A 149 -31.89 10.22 -2.66
CA SER A 149 -32.70 10.89 -3.69
C SER A 149 -31.89 11.11 -4.98
N ALA A 150 -30.65 11.58 -4.87
CA ALA A 150 -29.74 11.74 -6.01
C ALA A 150 -29.42 10.39 -6.69
N MET A 151 -29.24 9.32 -5.91
CA MET A 151 -29.03 7.96 -6.43
C MET A 151 -30.28 7.46 -7.18
N MET A 152 -31.48 7.69 -6.65
CA MET A 152 -32.74 7.32 -7.30
C MET A 152 -32.99 8.12 -8.58
N GLU A 153 -32.58 9.39 -8.62
CA GLU A 153 -32.64 10.22 -9.83
C GLU A 153 -31.68 9.72 -10.91
N MET A 154 -30.45 9.37 -10.53
CA MET A 154 -29.48 8.76 -11.43
C MET A 154 -29.97 7.40 -11.96
N ALA A 155 -30.58 6.58 -11.10
CA ALA A 155 -31.21 5.32 -11.53
C ALA A 155 -32.31 5.62 -12.56
N ARG A 156 -33.19 6.59 -12.31
CA ARG A 156 -34.20 6.99 -13.31
C ARG A 156 -33.58 7.43 -14.64
N GLN A 157 -32.52 8.23 -14.62
CA GLN A 157 -31.84 8.67 -15.85
C GLN A 157 -31.29 7.47 -16.64
N MET A 158 -30.66 6.52 -15.94
CA MET A 158 -30.10 5.33 -16.58
C MET A 158 -31.15 4.32 -17.03
N GLY A 159 -32.32 4.30 -16.40
CA GLY A 159 -33.44 3.43 -16.76
C GLY A 159 -34.43 4.04 -17.74
N ASN A 160 -34.08 5.14 -18.42
CA ASN A 160 -34.98 5.89 -19.31
C ASN A 160 -36.33 6.25 -18.65
N GLY A 161 -36.28 6.65 -17.38
CA GLY A 161 -37.46 6.99 -16.57
C GLY A 161 -37.93 5.89 -15.62
N ASP A 162 -37.48 4.64 -15.79
CA ASP A 162 -37.76 3.53 -14.85
C ASP A 162 -36.62 3.41 -13.81
N PRO A 163 -36.87 3.72 -12.52
CA PRO A 163 -35.87 3.60 -11.48
C PRO A 163 -35.36 2.16 -11.30
N MET A 164 -36.22 1.15 -11.46
CA MET A 164 -35.86 -0.26 -11.22
C MET A 164 -34.98 -0.78 -12.36
N ALA A 165 -35.31 -0.48 -13.61
CA ALA A 165 -34.46 -0.80 -14.75
C ALA A 165 -33.10 -0.12 -14.66
N GLY A 166 -33.06 1.14 -14.20
CA GLY A 166 -31.81 1.86 -13.98
C GLY A 166 -30.97 1.32 -12.83
N MET A 167 -31.61 0.85 -11.76
CA MET A 167 -30.93 0.21 -10.64
C MET A 167 -30.30 -1.13 -11.05
N VAL A 168 -30.99 -1.93 -11.88
CA VAL A 168 -30.43 -3.17 -12.44
C VAL A 168 -29.18 -2.88 -13.29
N ARG A 169 -29.24 -1.88 -14.18
CA ARG A 169 -28.06 -1.46 -14.97
C ARG A 169 -26.90 -0.96 -14.11
N MET A 170 -27.21 -0.25 -13.02
CA MET A 170 -26.18 0.20 -12.08
C MET A 170 -25.51 -1.00 -11.38
N MET A 171 -26.29 -1.99 -10.95
CA MET A 171 -25.77 -3.22 -10.35
C MET A 171 -24.95 -4.05 -11.33
N GLU A 172 -25.37 -4.13 -12.60
CA GLU A 172 -24.61 -4.77 -13.67
C GLU A 172 -23.28 -4.07 -13.93
N MET A 173 -23.25 -2.72 -13.99
CA MET A 173 -22.01 -1.96 -14.13
C MET A 173 -21.07 -2.13 -12.93
N MET A 174 -21.59 -2.14 -11.70
CA MET A 174 -20.79 -2.37 -10.50
C MET A 174 -20.23 -3.79 -10.43
N SER A 175 -21.02 -4.79 -10.86
CA SER A 175 -20.56 -6.18 -10.98
C SER A 175 -19.50 -6.33 -12.05
N MET A 176 -19.64 -5.62 -13.18
CA MET A 176 -18.64 -5.59 -14.25
C MET A 176 -17.37 -4.84 -13.84
N MET A 177 -17.45 -3.76 -13.06
CA MET A 177 -16.27 -3.10 -12.48
C MET A 177 -15.55 -4.00 -11.47
N GLY A 178 -16.30 -4.70 -10.61
CA GLY A 178 -15.72 -5.69 -9.69
C GLY A 178 -15.04 -6.87 -10.39
N GLN A 179 -15.50 -7.25 -11.58
CA GLN A 179 -14.84 -8.27 -12.42
C GLN A 179 -13.71 -7.72 -13.30
N MET A 180 -13.82 -6.47 -13.79
CA MET A 180 -12.75 -5.82 -14.57
C MET A 180 -11.53 -5.52 -13.70
N ASP A 181 -11.69 -5.13 -12.44
CA ASP A 181 -10.56 -4.96 -11.50
C ASP A 181 -9.91 -6.30 -11.09
N GLY A 182 -10.65 -7.42 -11.24
CA GLY A 182 -10.10 -8.77 -11.11
C GLY A 182 -9.35 -9.29 -12.34
N MET A 183 -9.58 -8.71 -13.52
CA MET A 183 -9.00 -9.15 -14.81
C MET A 183 -8.05 -8.14 -15.47
N MET A 184 -8.06 -6.87 -15.05
CA MET A 184 -7.05 -5.88 -15.42
C MET A 184 -5.86 -6.00 -14.45
N GLY A 185 -4.97 -6.95 -14.73
CA GLY A 185 -3.59 -6.80 -14.30
C GLY A 185 -3.04 -5.42 -14.75
N PRO A 186 -2.03 -4.87 -14.06
CA PRO A 186 -1.61 -3.48 -14.26
C PRO A 186 -1.35 -3.18 -15.73
N ILE A 187 -2.14 -2.24 -16.28
CA ILE A 187 -1.98 -1.71 -17.63
C ILE A 187 -0.61 -1.05 -17.70
N GLN A 188 0.36 -1.70 -18.36
CA GLN A 188 1.64 -1.08 -18.65
C GLN A 188 1.43 0.05 -19.66
N PRO A 189 1.86 1.29 -19.37
CA PRO A 189 1.78 2.37 -20.34
C PRO A 189 2.73 2.09 -21.50
N ARG A 190 2.21 2.20 -22.74
CA ARG A 190 3.00 2.06 -23.97
C ARG A 190 4.07 3.17 -24.04
N PRO A 191 5.28 2.87 -24.53
CA PRO A 191 6.30 3.90 -24.73
C PRO A 191 5.92 4.82 -25.88
N SER A 192 5.91 6.12 -25.63
CA SER A 192 5.78 7.15 -26.64
C SER A 192 7.04 7.20 -27.51
N ARG A 193 6.86 7.20 -28.83
CA ARG A 193 7.88 7.64 -29.81
C ARG A 193 7.92 9.16 -29.87
#